data_AF-A0A964RW25-F1
#
_entry.id   AF-A0A964RW25-F1
#
_cell.length_a   1.000
_cell.length_b   1.000
_cell.length_c   1.000
_cell.angle_alpha   90.00
_cell.angle_beta   90.00
_cell.angle_gamma   90.00
#
_symmetry.space_group_name_H-M   'P 1'
#
loop_
_entity.id
_entity.type
_entity.pdbx_description
1 polymer ?
#
loop_
_entity_poly.entity_id
_entity_poly.type
_entity_poly.pdbx_seq_one_letter_code
_entity_poly.pdbx_strand_id
1 'polypeptide(L)'
;MDFFQNTMNWIKGELLEAGLILTFGIVTVIAGILFFRLGATPAAKALLWPLIVTGIIYAAIGSGMLYSNKKRMAEFPEHYKTNRKEFIVSEKKRVEDFQYGYTVSKVVATLFFVTTLLLFWFSKNPFWQGIGIGLAYFGLAGLVVDYFSQERANAYYAEIVKAADLKALYIKR
;
A
#
# COMPACT_ATOMS: atom_id res chain seq x y z
N MET A 1 -1.15 -23.50 -12.79
CA MET A 1 -0.70 -22.37 -13.64
C MET A 1 0.82 -22.39 -13.70
N ASP A 2 1.43 -21.92 -14.79
CA ASP A 2 2.88 -21.69 -14.82
C ASP A 2 3.27 -20.56 -13.84
N PHE A 3 4.44 -20.67 -13.22
CA PHE A 3 4.95 -19.69 -12.25
C PHE A 3 4.98 -18.27 -12.84
N PHE A 4 5.35 -18.14 -14.11
CA PHE A 4 5.38 -16.83 -14.75
C PHE A 4 3.98 -16.23 -14.91
N GLN A 5 2.96 -17.06 -15.18
CA GLN A 5 1.58 -16.60 -15.20
C GLN A 5 1.11 -16.11 -13.83
N ASN A 6 1.48 -16.81 -12.75
CA ASN A 6 1.22 -16.36 -11.38
C ASN A 6 1.88 -15.00 -11.11
N THR A 7 3.11 -14.80 -11.59
CA THR A 7 3.83 -13.53 -11.50
C THR A 7 3.12 -12.39 -12.23
N MET A 8 2.68 -12.62 -13.47
CA MET A 8 1.95 -11.60 -14.23
C MET A 8 0.59 -11.26 -13.59
N ASN A 9 -0.10 -12.24 -13.00
CA ASN A 9 -1.33 -12.00 -12.26
C ASN A 9 -1.07 -11.21 -10.98
N TRP A 10 0.02 -11.51 -10.28
CA TRP A 10 0.48 -10.76 -9.11
C TRP A 10 0.71 -9.28 -9.46
N ILE A 11 1.49 -8.97 -10.51
CA ILE A 11 1.75 -7.58 -10.92
C ILE A 11 0.46 -6.85 -11.35
N LYS A 12 -0.48 -7.54 -12.03
CA LYS A 12 -1.80 -6.96 -12.35
C LYS A 12 -2.58 -6.58 -11.08
N GLY A 13 -2.52 -7.41 -10.05
CA GLY A 13 -3.09 -7.11 -8.74
C GLY A 13 -2.45 -5.87 -8.10
N GLU A 14 -1.12 -5.79 -8.11
CA GLU A 14 -0.41 -4.59 -7.60
C GLU A 14 -0.75 -3.32 -8.40
N LEU A 15 -1.02 -3.42 -9.71
CA LEU A 15 -1.47 -2.29 -10.53
C LEU A 15 -2.88 -1.81 -10.19
N LEU A 16 -3.82 -2.75 -9.97
CA LEU A 16 -5.17 -2.42 -9.52
C LEU A 16 -5.10 -1.68 -8.16
N GLU A 17 -4.36 -2.24 -7.22
CA GLU A 17 -4.14 -1.66 -5.90
C GLU A 17 -3.56 -0.24 -5.97
N ALA A 18 -2.51 -0.07 -6.79
CA ALA A 18 -1.89 1.24 -6.99
C ALA A 18 -2.87 2.28 -7.57
N GLY A 19 -3.75 1.87 -8.48
CA GLY A 19 -4.82 2.72 -9.01
C GLY A 19 -5.85 3.11 -7.95
N LEU A 20 -6.25 2.18 -7.10
CA LEU A 20 -7.17 2.44 -5.98
C LEU A 20 -6.55 3.40 -4.97
N ILE A 21 -5.28 3.19 -4.59
CA ILE A 21 -4.54 4.07 -3.68
C ILE A 21 -4.44 5.50 -4.26
N LEU A 22 -4.05 5.64 -5.53
CA LEU A 22 -3.95 6.95 -6.17
C LEU A 22 -5.30 7.67 -6.19
N THR A 23 -6.35 6.96 -6.58
CA THR A 23 -7.72 7.50 -6.63
C THR A 23 -8.17 7.96 -5.25
N PHE A 24 -7.95 7.13 -4.22
CA PHE A 24 -8.22 7.49 -2.83
C PHE A 24 -7.47 8.76 -2.40
N GLY A 25 -6.18 8.87 -2.75
CA GLY A 25 -5.38 10.05 -2.46
C GLY A 25 -5.96 11.32 -3.07
N ILE A 26 -6.29 11.29 -4.37
CA ILE A 26 -6.87 12.43 -5.09
C ILE A 26 -8.23 12.83 -4.49
N VAL A 27 -9.13 11.87 -4.26
CA VAL A 27 -10.45 12.13 -3.66
C VAL A 27 -10.30 12.73 -2.26
N THR A 28 -9.33 12.27 -1.48
CA THR A 28 -9.06 12.80 -0.14
C THR A 28 -8.57 14.25 -0.19
N VAL A 29 -7.68 14.61 -1.12
CA VAL A 29 -7.25 16.01 -1.31
C VAL A 29 -8.44 16.89 -1.65
N ILE A 30 -9.30 16.45 -2.58
CA ILE A 30 -10.51 17.18 -2.97
C ILE A 30 -11.43 17.36 -1.77
N ALA A 31 -11.64 16.30 -0.97
CA ALA A 31 -12.45 16.37 0.24
C ALA A 31 -11.92 17.42 1.23
N GLY A 32 -10.60 17.47 1.47
CA GLY A 32 -9.98 18.50 2.31
C GLY A 32 -10.27 19.93 1.85
N ILE A 33 -10.18 20.17 0.53
CA ILE A 33 -10.50 21.48 -0.07
C ILE A 33 -12.00 21.80 0.08
N LEU A 34 -12.88 20.82 -0.14
CA LEU A 34 -14.32 20.99 0.00
C LEU A 34 -14.72 21.31 1.46
N PHE A 35 -14.17 20.61 2.44
CA PHE A 35 -14.39 20.90 3.86
C PHE A 35 -13.96 22.32 4.22
N PHE A 36 -12.86 22.82 3.67
CA PHE A 36 -12.42 24.19 3.90
C PHE A 36 -13.29 25.24 3.23
N ARG A 37 -13.70 25.01 1.98
CA ARG A 37 -14.46 25.97 1.17
C ARG A 37 -15.94 26.04 1.56
N LEU A 38 -16.56 24.89 1.83
CA LEU A 38 -17.99 24.76 2.11
C LEU A 38 -18.29 24.70 3.61
N GLY A 39 -17.30 24.40 4.45
CA GLY A 39 -17.46 24.29 5.89
C GLY A 39 -17.71 25.63 6.57
N ALA A 40 -18.87 25.76 7.23
CA ALA A 40 -19.21 26.95 8.01
C ALA A 40 -18.53 27.00 9.39
N THR A 41 -18.09 25.86 9.93
CA THR A 41 -17.57 25.76 11.30
C THR A 41 -16.03 25.70 11.36
N PRO A 42 -15.42 26.12 12.48
CA PRO A 42 -13.98 25.93 12.70
C PRO A 42 -13.53 24.46 12.58
N ALA A 43 -14.38 23.52 13.03
CA ALA A 43 -14.10 22.09 12.93
C ALA A 43 -14.04 21.58 11.49
N ALA A 44 -14.97 22.01 10.63
CA ALA A 44 -14.91 21.66 9.21
C ALA A 44 -13.63 22.19 8.55
N LYS A 45 -13.24 23.43 8.84
CA LYS A 45 -12.02 24.04 8.29
C LYS A 45 -10.73 23.38 8.81
N ALA A 46 -10.75 22.84 10.03
CA ALA A 46 -9.61 22.14 10.62
C ALA A 46 -9.23 20.85 9.88
N LEU A 47 -10.13 20.29 9.07
CA LEU A 47 -9.86 19.08 8.27
C LEU A 47 -9.02 19.32 7.02
N LEU A 48 -8.79 20.58 6.62
CA LEU A 48 -8.04 20.91 5.41
C LEU A 48 -6.68 20.22 5.35
N TRP A 49 -5.82 20.52 6.32
CA TRP A 49 -4.44 20.01 6.33
C TRP A 49 -4.35 18.51 6.59
N PRO A 50 -5.06 17.93 7.58
CA PRO A 50 -5.05 16.49 7.80
C PRO A 50 -5.43 15.68 6.56
N LEU A 51 -6.46 16.11 5.82
CA LEU A 51 -6.89 15.44 4.60
C LEU A 51 -5.96 15.71 3.41
N ILE A 52 -5.47 16.95 3.22
CA ILE A 52 -4.49 17.25 2.17
C ILE A 52 -3.22 16.42 2.34
N VAL A 53 -2.65 16.38 3.55
CA VAL A 53 -1.42 15.63 3.81
C VAL A 53 -1.63 14.15 3.57
N THR A 54 -2.71 13.57 4.11
CA THR A 54 -3.05 12.16 3.90
C THR A 54 -3.23 11.85 2.41
N GLY A 55 -3.99 12.69 1.70
CA GLY A 55 -4.27 12.51 0.29
C GLY A 55 -3.02 12.60 -0.59
N ILE A 56 -2.12 13.55 -0.31
CA ILE A 56 -0.84 13.68 -1.02
C ILE A 56 0.04 12.45 -0.80
N ILE A 57 0.14 11.95 0.43
CA ILE A 57 0.96 10.76 0.73
C ILE A 57 0.43 9.54 -0.06
N TYR A 58 -0.87 9.26 -0.01
CA TYR A 58 -1.45 8.16 -0.77
C TYR A 58 -1.33 8.36 -2.28
N ALA A 59 -1.54 9.57 -2.79
CA ALA A 59 -1.36 9.86 -4.20
C ALA A 59 0.10 9.59 -4.66
N ALA A 60 1.09 9.95 -3.84
CA ALA A 60 2.50 9.68 -4.10
C ALA A 60 2.79 8.17 -4.09
N ILE A 61 2.32 7.43 -3.07
CA ILE A 61 2.47 5.98 -2.98
C ILE A 61 1.86 5.29 -4.20
N GLY A 62 0.59 5.58 -4.51
CA GLY A 62 -0.13 4.97 -5.64
C GLY A 62 0.55 5.28 -6.98
N SER A 63 1.01 6.52 -7.18
CA SER A 63 1.74 6.90 -8.39
C SER A 63 3.08 6.15 -8.53
N GLY A 64 3.85 6.04 -7.44
CA GLY A 64 5.11 5.30 -7.43
C GLY A 64 4.93 3.80 -7.69
N MET A 65 3.89 3.21 -7.11
CA MET A 65 3.51 1.82 -7.37
C MET A 65 3.08 1.62 -8.83
N LEU A 66 2.24 2.51 -9.39
CA LEU A 66 1.85 2.44 -10.81
C LEU A 66 3.07 2.51 -11.73
N TYR A 67 3.99 3.44 -11.50
CA TYR A 67 5.19 3.56 -12.29
C TYR A 67 6.06 2.30 -12.23
N SER A 68 6.39 1.84 -11.02
CA SER A 68 7.25 0.67 -10.83
C SER A 68 6.62 -0.61 -11.36
N ASN A 69 5.31 -0.83 -11.17
CA ASN A 69 4.63 -2.03 -11.64
C ASN A 69 4.40 -2.04 -13.16
N LYS A 70 4.17 -0.88 -13.80
CA LYS A 70 4.15 -0.79 -15.27
C LYS A 70 5.50 -1.15 -15.88
N LYS A 71 6.59 -0.69 -15.26
CA LYS A 71 7.95 -1.05 -15.65
C LYS A 71 8.17 -2.58 -15.53
N ARG A 72 7.78 -3.18 -14.39
CA ARG A 72 7.84 -4.65 -14.19
C ARG A 72 7.03 -5.42 -15.24
N MET A 73 5.82 -4.97 -15.56
CA MET A 73 4.99 -5.60 -16.61
C MET A 73 5.69 -5.67 -17.97
N ALA A 74 6.50 -4.66 -18.31
CA ALA A 74 7.22 -4.61 -19.58
C ALA A 74 8.52 -5.43 -19.55
N GLU A 75 9.25 -5.41 -18.42
CA GLU A 75 10.61 -5.96 -18.32
C GLU A 75 10.64 -7.44 -17.88
N PHE A 76 9.71 -7.87 -17.02
CA PHE A 76 9.70 -9.23 -16.46
C PHE A 76 9.63 -10.34 -17.51
N PRO A 77 8.88 -10.22 -18.63
CA PRO A 77 8.90 -11.23 -19.68
C PRO A 77 10.28 -11.50 -20.26
N GLU A 78 11.08 -10.46 -20.47
CA GLU A 78 12.42 -10.62 -21.02
C GLU A 78 13.37 -11.18 -19.95
N HIS A 79 13.37 -10.63 -18.73
CA HIS A 79 14.19 -11.16 -17.64
C HIS A 79 13.93 -12.64 -17.35
N TYR A 80 12.67 -13.08 -17.41
CA TYR A 80 12.31 -14.48 -17.21
C TYR A 80 12.83 -15.40 -18.34
N LYS A 81 12.85 -14.89 -19.58
CA LYS A 81 13.39 -15.62 -20.75
C LYS A 81 14.91 -15.69 -20.71
N THR A 82 15.58 -14.57 -20.43
CA THR A 82 17.05 -14.48 -20.41
C THR A 82 17.65 -15.35 -19.31
N ASN A 83 17.16 -15.22 -18.07
CA ASN A 83 17.67 -16.00 -16.94
C ASN A 83 16.59 -16.31 -15.92
N ARG A 84 15.86 -17.39 -16.16
CA ARG A 84 14.77 -17.87 -15.27
C ARG A 84 15.23 -18.05 -13.82
N LYS A 85 16.44 -18.56 -13.59
CA LYS A 85 16.91 -18.88 -12.22
C LYS A 85 17.14 -17.59 -11.43
N GLU A 86 17.84 -16.66 -12.04
CA GLU A 86 18.11 -15.35 -11.44
C GLU A 86 16.81 -14.57 -11.21
N PHE A 87 15.88 -14.59 -12.16
CA PHE A 87 14.57 -13.97 -12.01
C PHE A 87 13.81 -14.47 -10.77
N ILE A 88 13.72 -15.79 -10.58
CA ILE A 88 12.99 -16.36 -9.43
C ILE A 88 13.64 -15.94 -8.11
N VAL A 89 14.98 -15.94 -8.05
CA VAL A 89 15.72 -15.55 -6.83
C VAL A 89 15.54 -14.06 -6.54
N SER A 90 15.66 -13.19 -7.53
CA SER A 90 15.54 -11.74 -7.36
C SER A 90 14.10 -11.34 -7.02
N GLU A 91 13.10 -11.95 -7.65
CA GLU A 91 11.70 -11.68 -7.37
C GLU A 91 11.29 -12.21 -5.98
N LYS A 92 11.79 -13.37 -5.57
CA LYS A 92 11.57 -13.88 -4.20
C LYS A 92 12.10 -12.89 -3.17
N LYS A 93 13.35 -12.43 -3.35
CA LYS A 93 13.96 -11.45 -2.45
C LYS A 93 13.14 -10.15 -2.42
N ARG A 94 12.66 -9.66 -3.57
CA ARG A 94 11.79 -8.47 -3.61
C ARG A 94 10.54 -8.67 -2.75
N VAL A 95 9.87 -9.81 -2.88
CA VAL A 95 8.65 -10.10 -2.11
C VAL A 95 8.93 -10.20 -0.62
N GLU A 96 10.04 -10.83 -0.23
CA GLU A 96 10.46 -10.91 1.18
C GLU A 96 10.78 -9.54 1.77
N ASP A 97 11.48 -8.70 1.01
CA ASP A 97 11.95 -7.39 1.45
C ASP A 97 10.80 -6.41 1.78
N PHE A 98 9.56 -6.60 1.29
CA PHE A 98 8.45 -5.69 1.61
C PHE A 98 7.45 -6.24 2.64
N GLN A 99 7.46 -7.54 2.93
CA GLN A 99 6.46 -8.21 3.78
C GLN A 99 6.40 -7.68 5.22
N TYR A 100 7.54 -7.21 5.76
CA TYR A 100 7.56 -6.60 7.10
C TYR A 100 6.71 -5.31 7.18
N GLY A 101 6.45 -4.67 6.04
CA GLY A 101 5.63 -3.47 5.93
C GLY A 101 4.21 -3.66 6.49
N TYR A 102 3.63 -4.86 6.34
CA TYR A 102 2.31 -5.19 6.88
C TYR A 102 2.26 -5.24 8.41
N THR A 103 3.39 -5.52 9.07
CA THR A 103 3.47 -5.45 10.53
C THR A 103 3.64 -4.01 10.97
N VAL A 104 4.48 -3.25 10.26
CA VAL A 104 4.69 -1.83 10.51
C VAL A 104 3.39 -1.05 10.38
N SER A 105 2.60 -1.28 9.34
CA SER A 105 1.32 -0.60 9.13
C SER A 105 0.32 -0.86 10.25
N LYS A 106 0.22 -2.09 10.76
CA LYS A 106 -0.63 -2.44 11.92
C LYS A 106 -0.20 -1.70 13.17
N VAL A 107 1.11 -1.63 13.43
CA VAL A 107 1.66 -0.88 14.58
C VAL A 107 1.36 0.62 14.43
N VAL A 108 1.63 1.19 13.25
CA VAL A 108 1.36 2.62 12.96
C VAL A 108 -0.12 2.93 13.10
N ALA A 109 -1.01 2.12 12.52
CA ALA A 109 -2.45 2.31 12.63
C ALA A 109 -2.92 2.23 14.09
N THR A 110 -2.39 1.30 14.87
CA THR A 110 -2.68 1.20 16.32
C THR A 110 -2.30 2.48 17.06
N LEU A 111 -1.07 2.98 16.85
CA LEU A 111 -0.61 4.22 17.46
C LEU A 111 -1.47 5.42 17.03
N PHE A 112 -1.86 5.47 15.76
CA PHE A 112 -2.70 6.54 15.22
C PHE A 112 -4.11 6.52 15.79
N PHE A 113 -4.73 5.36 15.95
CA PHE A 113 -6.04 5.24 16.60
C PHE A 113 -5.98 5.64 18.07
N VAL A 114 -5.00 5.15 18.82
CA VAL A 114 -4.83 5.54 20.23
C VAL A 114 -4.64 7.05 20.36
N THR A 115 -3.75 7.63 19.54
CA THR A 115 -3.51 9.08 19.54
C THR A 115 -4.77 9.87 19.21
N THR A 116 -5.55 9.41 18.23
CA THR A 116 -6.84 10.02 17.88
C THR A 116 -7.78 10.05 19.08
N LEU A 117 -7.95 8.92 19.77
CA LEU A 117 -8.82 8.84 20.95
C LEU A 117 -8.36 9.77 22.07
N LEU A 118 -7.05 9.85 22.33
CA LEU A 118 -6.48 10.77 23.32
C LEU A 118 -6.76 12.23 22.95
N LEU A 119 -6.59 12.62 21.68
CA LEU A 119 -6.86 13.99 21.22
C LEU A 119 -8.34 14.36 21.39
N PHE A 120 -9.26 13.43 21.14
CA PHE A 120 -10.70 13.66 21.35
C PHE A 120 -11.10 13.72 22.82
N TRP A 121 -10.46 12.94 23.68
CA TRP A 121 -10.77 12.91 25.10
C TRP A 121 -10.24 14.14 25.83
N PHE A 122 -9.02 14.58 25.51
CA PHE A 122 -8.30 15.61 26.27
C PHE A 122 -8.30 16.99 25.61
N SER A 123 -8.73 17.13 24.35
CA SER A 123 -8.78 18.43 23.66
C SER A 123 -10.16 18.75 23.12
N LYS A 124 -10.58 20.02 23.31
CA LYS A 124 -11.74 20.63 22.65
C LYS A 124 -11.36 21.53 21.48
N ASN A 125 -10.06 21.69 21.22
CA ASN A 125 -9.59 22.52 20.12
C ASN A 125 -9.81 21.78 18.78
N PRO A 126 -10.57 22.35 17.84
CA PRO A 126 -10.87 21.69 16.57
C PRO A 126 -9.64 21.34 15.74
N PHE A 127 -8.54 22.09 15.87
CA PHE A 127 -7.28 21.80 15.19
C PHE A 127 -6.72 20.43 15.60
N TRP A 128 -6.62 20.18 16.92
CA TRP A 128 -6.11 18.91 17.46
C TRP A 128 -7.02 17.73 17.13
N GLN A 129 -8.34 17.93 17.20
CA GLN A 129 -9.30 16.90 16.80
C GLN A 129 -9.22 16.59 15.30
N GLY A 130 -9.00 17.61 14.45
CA GLY A 130 -8.74 17.44 13.02
C GLY A 130 -7.49 16.62 12.73
N ILE A 131 -6.38 16.86 13.46
CA ILE A 131 -5.18 16.03 13.38
C ILE A 131 -5.50 14.58 13.74
N GLY A 132 -6.23 14.35 14.84
CA GLY A 132 -6.68 13.01 15.21
C GLY A 132 -7.46 12.32 14.08
N ILE A 133 -8.44 13.00 13.49
CA ILE A 133 -9.20 12.46 12.35
C ILE A 133 -8.26 12.08 11.21
N GLY A 134 -7.29 12.93 10.86
CA GLY A 134 -6.30 12.61 9.82
C GLY A 134 -5.48 11.37 10.12
N LEU A 135 -5.01 11.21 11.36
CA LEU A 135 -4.25 10.04 11.80
C LEU A 135 -5.09 8.76 11.69
N ALA A 136 -6.31 8.75 12.24
CA ALA A 136 -7.19 7.59 12.15
C ALA A 136 -7.57 7.28 10.69
N TYR A 137 -7.87 8.30 9.90
CA TYR A 137 -8.21 8.15 8.49
C TYR A 137 -7.05 7.56 7.67
N PHE A 138 -5.83 8.05 7.90
CA PHE A 138 -4.61 7.48 7.33
C PHE A 138 -4.41 6.02 7.75
N GLY A 139 -4.45 5.73 9.05
CA GLY A 139 -4.26 4.37 9.56
C GLY A 139 -5.28 3.38 9.00
N LEU A 140 -6.56 3.76 8.96
CA LEU A 140 -7.63 2.92 8.43
C LEU A 140 -7.47 2.66 6.94
N ALA A 141 -7.18 3.69 6.15
CA ALA A 141 -6.96 3.54 4.71
C ALA A 141 -5.81 2.57 4.40
N GLY A 142 -4.72 2.63 5.17
CA GLY A 142 -3.59 1.71 5.07
C GLY A 142 -4.00 0.28 5.37
N LEU A 143 -4.75 0.05 6.45
CA LEU A 143 -5.23 -1.29 6.81
C LEU A 143 -6.18 -1.88 5.76
N VAL A 144 -7.04 -1.06 5.14
CA VAL A 144 -7.93 -1.50 4.06
C VAL A 144 -7.12 -2.00 2.86
N VAL A 145 -6.07 -1.27 2.47
CA VAL A 145 -5.16 -1.68 1.40
C VAL A 145 -4.44 -2.97 1.77
N ASP A 146 -3.84 -2.99 2.96
CA ASP A 146 -3.01 -4.10 3.40
C ASP A 146 -3.79 -5.40 3.58
N TYR A 147 -5.08 -5.32 3.92
CA TYR A 147 -5.92 -6.50 4.11
C TYR A 147 -5.91 -7.43 2.89
N PHE A 148 -6.22 -6.88 1.70
CA PHE A 148 -6.22 -7.67 0.47
C PHE A 148 -4.83 -7.78 -0.16
N SER A 149 -3.95 -6.79 0.04
CA SER A 149 -2.56 -6.82 -0.46
C SER A 149 -1.76 -7.95 0.19
N GLN A 150 -1.87 -8.11 1.51
CA GLN A 150 -1.18 -9.14 2.28
C GLN A 150 -1.68 -10.55 1.91
N GLU A 151 -2.98 -10.75 1.76
CA GLU A 151 -3.55 -12.03 1.30
C GLU A 151 -2.96 -12.42 -0.06
N ARG A 152 -2.98 -11.50 -1.02
CA ARG A 152 -2.46 -11.72 -2.37
C ARG A 152 -0.95 -11.97 -2.35
N ALA A 153 -0.20 -11.25 -1.51
CA ALA A 153 1.24 -11.38 -1.40
C ALA A 153 1.63 -12.75 -0.82
N ASN A 154 0.88 -13.25 0.17
CA ASN A 154 1.09 -14.57 0.75
C ASN A 154 0.82 -15.69 -0.28
N ALA A 155 -0.26 -15.55 -1.05
CA ALA A 155 -0.58 -16.49 -2.11
C ALA A 155 0.51 -16.55 -3.18
N TYR A 156 1.01 -15.40 -3.64
CA TYR A 156 2.10 -15.35 -4.60
C TYR A 156 3.44 -15.85 -4.02
N TYR A 157 3.73 -15.51 -2.76
CA TYR A 157 4.94 -15.95 -2.07
C TYR A 157 5.01 -17.49 -1.95
N ALA A 158 3.88 -18.16 -1.70
CA ALA A 158 3.84 -19.61 -1.70
C ALA A 158 4.23 -20.21 -3.07
N GLU A 159 3.82 -19.57 -4.17
CA GLU A 159 4.15 -20.02 -5.52
C GLU A 159 5.62 -19.79 -5.87
N ILE A 160 6.22 -18.67 -5.43
CA ILE A 160 7.64 -18.39 -5.71
C ILE A 160 8.58 -19.29 -4.90
N VAL A 161 8.22 -19.63 -3.65
CA VAL A 161 8.97 -20.58 -2.83
C VAL A 161 8.98 -21.96 -3.49
N LYS A 162 7.81 -22.46 -3.92
CA LYS A 162 7.74 -23.74 -4.67
C LYS A 162 8.61 -23.72 -5.93
N ALA A 163 8.58 -22.63 -6.69
CA ALA A 163 9.39 -22.48 -7.91
C ALA A 163 10.90 -22.43 -7.62
N ALA A 164 11.31 -21.88 -6.47
CA ALA A 164 12.68 -21.89 -6.01
C ALA A 164 13.14 -23.28 -5.51
N ASP A 165 12.30 -23.97 -4.74
CA ASP A 165 12.63 -25.25 -4.09
C ASP A 165 12.62 -26.44 -5.06
N LEU A 166 11.69 -26.48 -6.03
CA LEU A 166 11.66 -27.48 -7.10
C LEU A 166 12.98 -27.55 -7.88
N LYS A 167 13.74 -26.45 -7.91
CA LYS A 167 15.05 -26.37 -8.57
C LYS A 167 16.22 -26.74 -7.67
N ALA A 168 16.12 -26.56 -6.35
CA ALA A 168 17.13 -27.09 -5.42
C ALA A 168 17.21 -28.63 -5.48
N LEU A 169 16.08 -29.28 -5.78
CA LEU A 169 15.99 -30.73 -6.01
C LEU A 169 16.59 -31.20 -7.35
N TYR A 170 16.54 -30.38 -8.41
CA TYR A 170 17.11 -30.72 -9.72
C TYR A 170 18.62 -30.50 -9.82
N ILE A 171 19.23 -29.72 -8.92
CA ILE A 171 20.69 -29.49 -8.87
C ILE A 171 21.40 -30.58 -8.03
N LYS A 172 20.67 -31.32 -7.19
CA LYS A 172 21.20 -32.42 -6.36
C LYS A 172 21.12 -33.81 -7.03
N ARG A 173 20.63 -33.91 -8.27
CA ARG A 173 20.68 -35.12 -9.10
C ARG A 173 21.64 -34.91 -10.24
#